data_AF-A0A9D9GKF1-F1
#
_entry.id   AF-A0A9D9GKF1-F1
#
_cell.length_a   1.000
_cell.length_b   1.000
_cell.length_c   1.000
_cell.angle_alpha   90.00
_cell.angle_beta   90.00
_cell.angle_gamma   90.00
#
_symmetry.space_group_name_H-M   'P 1'
#
loop_
_entity.id
_entity.type
_entity.pdbx_description
1 polymer ?
#
loop_
_entity_poly.entity_id
_entity_poly.type
_entity_poly.pdbx_seq_one_letter_code
_entity_poly.pdbx_strand_id
1 'polypeptide(L)'
;MGPIAPNNRYRKIVVAVDKFKGTMTAPQAAEAIKVGIQKGFPEAEIRLFPMADGGDGSLAVVESAVGGKRVFTEATNPLGATIRAPYLMLGDTAFVEMAQVSGLNLIPPQQRDILKASTYGLGEVIRHAVEISRARKVVVAIGGSATNDGGVGMLEALGFRYDAQTNTLDSSQVDNVMPHLAETAIEVACDVENPLLGPNGATP
;
A
#
# COMPACT_ATOMS: atom_id res chain seq x y z
N MET A 1 11.03 -34.15 -45.37
CA MET A 1 10.98 -33.21 -44.23
C MET A 1 10.42 -33.97 -43.05
N GLY A 2 11.27 -34.33 -42.08
CA GLY A 2 10.83 -35.04 -40.88
C GLY A 2 9.99 -34.13 -39.97
N PRO A 3 9.17 -34.69 -39.07
CA PRO A 3 8.44 -33.90 -38.10
C PRO A 3 9.45 -33.10 -37.26
N ILE A 4 9.20 -31.79 -37.14
CA ILE A 4 9.91 -30.93 -36.20
C ILE A 4 9.63 -31.54 -34.83
N ALA A 5 10.64 -32.17 -34.20
CA ALA A 5 10.54 -32.61 -32.83
C ALA A 5 10.04 -31.41 -31.99
N PRO A 6 9.01 -31.55 -31.15
CA PRO A 6 8.57 -30.45 -30.32
C PRO A 6 9.73 -30.12 -29.39
N ASN A 7 10.47 -29.07 -29.74
CA ASN A 7 11.53 -28.52 -28.91
C ASN A 7 10.84 -28.18 -27.59
N ASN A 8 11.08 -29.02 -26.58
CA ASN A 8 10.50 -29.00 -25.25
C ASN A 8 11.08 -27.82 -24.44
N ARG A 9 11.00 -26.61 -25.01
CA ARG A 9 11.71 -25.38 -24.61
C ARG A 9 10.90 -24.48 -23.68
N TYR A 10 9.61 -24.73 -23.49
CA TYR A 10 8.78 -23.98 -22.55
C TYR A 10 8.48 -24.81 -21.30
N ARG A 11 9.53 -25.34 -20.65
CA ARG A 11 9.36 -26.12 -19.40
C ARG A 11 9.09 -25.27 -18.18
N LYS A 12 9.36 -23.96 -18.23
CA LYS A 12 9.20 -23.06 -17.10
C LYS A 12 8.58 -21.75 -17.57
N ILE A 13 7.43 -21.41 -17.02
CA ILE A 13 6.71 -20.16 -17.32
C ILE A 13 6.53 -19.40 -16.01
N VAL A 14 6.96 -18.15 -15.99
CA VAL A 14 6.73 -17.22 -14.89
C VAL A 14 5.52 -16.37 -15.26
N VAL A 15 4.51 -16.37 -14.39
CA VAL A 15 3.36 -15.47 -14.50
C VAL A 15 3.56 -14.36 -13.48
N ALA A 16 4.11 -13.25 -13.93
CA ALA A 16 4.26 -12.03 -13.16
C ALA A 16 3.19 -11.03 -13.59
N VAL A 17 2.16 -10.82 -12.78
CA VAL A 17 0.97 -10.03 -13.16
C VAL A 17 0.47 -9.20 -11.99
N ASP A 18 0.05 -7.98 -12.27
CA ASP A 18 -0.59 -7.10 -11.30
C ASP A 18 -2.13 -7.27 -11.34
N LYS A 19 -2.82 -6.64 -10.39
CA LYS A 19 -4.27 -6.61 -10.29
C LYS A 19 -4.91 -5.98 -11.53
N PHE A 20 -6.11 -6.45 -11.84
CA PHE A 20 -6.99 -5.79 -12.80
C PHE A 20 -7.93 -4.90 -11.99
N LYS A 21 -7.58 -3.61 -11.87
CA LYS A 21 -8.24 -2.66 -10.96
C LYS A 21 -9.77 -2.72 -11.07
N GLY A 22 -10.44 -2.94 -9.94
CA GLY A 22 -11.90 -3.07 -9.85
C GLY A 22 -12.48 -4.41 -10.33
N THR A 23 -11.65 -5.35 -10.79
CA THR A 23 -12.09 -6.64 -11.36
C THR A 23 -11.47 -7.84 -10.65
N MET A 24 -10.14 -7.95 -10.59
CA MET A 24 -9.43 -9.10 -10.02
C MET A 24 -8.19 -8.66 -9.26
N THR A 25 -7.93 -9.30 -8.11
CA THR A 25 -6.65 -9.18 -7.40
C THR A 25 -5.52 -9.84 -8.19
N ALA A 26 -4.27 -9.44 -7.95
CA ALA A 26 -3.11 -10.03 -8.61
C ALA A 26 -3.04 -11.57 -8.45
N PRO A 27 -3.31 -12.17 -7.26
CA PRO A 27 -3.36 -13.63 -7.13
C PRO A 27 -4.47 -14.28 -7.97
N GLN A 28 -5.66 -13.67 -8.03
CA GLN A 28 -6.75 -14.19 -8.87
C GLN A 28 -6.38 -14.14 -10.36
N ALA A 29 -5.76 -13.05 -10.82
CA ALA A 29 -5.33 -12.91 -12.20
C ALA A 29 -4.24 -13.95 -12.55
N ALA A 30 -3.27 -14.13 -11.65
CA ALA A 30 -2.21 -15.12 -11.83
C ALA A 30 -2.75 -16.55 -11.96
N GLU A 31 -3.72 -16.93 -11.10
CA GLU A 31 -4.32 -18.26 -11.16
C GLU A 31 -5.19 -18.45 -12.43
N ALA A 32 -5.92 -17.42 -12.85
CA ALA A 32 -6.70 -17.48 -14.10
C ALA A 32 -5.79 -17.67 -15.33
N ILE A 33 -4.66 -16.94 -15.38
CA ILE A 33 -3.65 -17.08 -16.44
C ILE A 33 -3.05 -18.48 -16.43
N LYS A 34 -2.71 -19.01 -15.25
CA LYS A 34 -2.20 -20.39 -15.10
C LYS A 34 -3.18 -21.42 -15.66
N VAL A 35 -4.46 -21.32 -15.33
CA VAL A 35 -5.51 -22.20 -15.86
C VAL A 35 -5.55 -22.13 -17.38
N GLY A 36 -5.42 -20.94 -17.97
CA GLY A 36 -5.34 -20.76 -19.43
C GLY A 36 -4.11 -21.43 -20.05
N ILE A 37 -2.94 -21.22 -19.45
CA ILE A 37 -1.67 -21.80 -19.91
C ILE A 37 -1.74 -23.33 -19.84
N GLN A 38 -2.24 -23.90 -18.74
CA GLN A 38 -2.33 -25.35 -18.53
C GLN A 38 -3.24 -26.05 -19.56
N LYS A 39 -4.24 -25.36 -20.13
CA LYS A 39 -5.07 -25.91 -21.22
C LYS A 39 -4.28 -26.10 -22.51
N GLY A 40 -3.33 -25.21 -22.82
CA GLY A 40 -2.50 -25.29 -24.03
C GLY A 40 -1.18 -26.05 -23.82
N PHE A 41 -0.63 -26.00 -22.60
CA PHE A 41 0.66 -26.58 -22.22
C PHE A 41 0.53 -27.33 -20.88
N PRO A 42 -0.07 -28.53 -20.85
CA PRO A 42 -0.34 -29.26 -19.60
C PRO A 42 0.92 -29.62 -18.79
N GLU A 43 2.08 -29.77 -19.44
CA GLU A 43 3.34 -30.14 -18.80
C GLU A 43 4.23 -28.95 -18.40
N ALA A 44 3.77 -27.70 -18.59
CA ALA A 44 4.56 -26.53 -18.21
C ALA A 44 4.69 -26.41 -16.68
N GLU A 45 5.91 -26.22 -16.17
CA GLU A 45 6.11 -25.76 -14.79
C GLU A 45 5.76 -24.28 -14.72
N ILE A 46 4.68 -23.93 -14.03
CA ILE A 46 4.21 -22.56 -13.93
C ILE A 46 4.49 -22.03 -12.53
N ARG A 47 5.19 -20.90 -12.43
CA ARG A 47 5.45 -20.18 -11.19
C ARG A 47 4.68 -18.87 -11.19
N LEU A 48 3.85 -18.68 -10.18
CA LEU A 48 3.06 -17.45 -10.02
C LEU A 48 3.83 -16.46 -9.16
N PHE A 49 3.93 -15.24 -9.66
CA PHE A 49 4.50 -14.10 -8.96
C PHE A 49 3.51 -12.94 -9.07
N PRO A 50 2.43 -12.93 -8.27
CA PRO A 50 1.56 -11.77 -8.18
C PRO A 50 2.41 -10.53 -7.88
N MET A 51 2.16 -9.45 -8.62
CA MET A 51 2.87 -8.19 -8.51
C MET A 51 1.96 -7.13 -7.90
N ALA A 52 2.56 -6.06 -7.38
CA ALA A 52 1.85 -4.85 -6.99
C ALA A 52 2.73 -3.62 -7.23
N ASP A 53 2.07 -2.50 -7.51
CA ASP A 53 2.64 -1.19 -7.82
C ASP A 53 2.83 -0.28 -6.59
N GLY A 54 2.49 -0.75 -5.39
CA GLY A 54 2.42 0.09 -4.19
C GLY A 54 1.01 0.64 -3.91
N GLY A 55 0.00 0.21 -4.68
CA GLY A 55 -1.41 0.47 -4.38
C GLY A 55 -2.13 -0.67 -3.64
N ASP A 56 -3.46 -0.67 -3.73
CA ASP A 56 -4.33 -1.68 -3.13
C ASP A 56 -3.86 -3.12 -3.44
N GLY A 57 -3.69 -3.94 -2.40
CA GLY A 57 -3.27 -5.33 -2.49
C GLY A 57 -1.75 -5.57 -2.37
N SER A 58 -0.95 -4.52 -2.25
CA SER A 58 0.52 -4.63 -2.13
C SER A 58 0.97 -5.42 -0.90
N LEU A 59 0.31 -5.25 0.25
CA LEU A 59 0.62 -5.95 1.50
C LEU A 59 0.47 -7.46 1.34
N ALA A 60 -0.60 -7.92 0.67
CA ALA A 60 -0.81 -9.35 0.41
C ALA A 60 0.25 -9.91 -0.54
N VAL A 61 0.65 -9.14 -1.56
CA VAL A 61 1.73 -9.52 -2.48
C VAL A 61 3.06 -9.64 -1.74
N VAL A 62 3.44 -8.63 -0.97
CA VAL A 62 4.67 -8.65 -0.16
C VAL A 62 4.66 -9.81 0.83
N GLU A 63 3.57 -10.00 1.57
CA GLU A 63 3.43 -11.13 2.51
C GLU A 63 3.62 -12.48 1.82
N SER A 64 3.04 -12.66 0.62
CA SER A 64 3.19 -13.90 -0.13
C SER A 64 4.61 -14.14 -0.65
N ALA A 65 5.35 -13.07 -0.96
CA ALA A 65 6.66 -13.13 -1.57
C ALA A 65 7.80 -13.27 -0.55
N VAL A 66 7.72 -12.53 0.57
CA VAL A 66 8.80 -12.46 1.59
C VAL A 66 8.38 -12.95 2.97
N GLY A 67 7.11 -13.31 3.17
CA GLY A 67 6.57 -13.71 4.47
C GLY A 67 6.34 -12.53 5.40
N GLY A 68 6.65 -12.70 6.69
CA GLY A 68 6.44 -11.69 7.72
C GLY A 68 5.29 -11.97 8.66
N LYS A 69 5.16 -11.14 9.69
CA LYS A 69 4.09 -11.22 10.67
C LYS A 69 3.09 -10.12 10.43
N ARG A 70 1.85 -10.48 10.07
CA ARG A 70 0.75 -9.53 10.00
C ARG A 70 0.38 -9.06 11.41
N VAL A 71 0.40 -7.75 11.60
CA VAL A 71 -0.02 -7.08 12.85
C VAL A 71 -1.23 -6.23 12.54
N PHE A 72 -2.13 -6.12 13.51
CA PHE A 72 -3.35 -5.33 13.39
C PHE A 72 -3.38 -4.29 14.49
N THR A 73 -3.89 -3.11 14.16
CA THR A 73 -4.15 -2.04 15.10
C THR A 73 -5.49 -1.37 14.79
N GLU A 74 -6.04 -0.66 15.75
CA GLU A 74 -7.18 0.22 15.49
C GLU A 74 -6.66 1.51 14.83
N ALA A 75 -7.38 1.99 13.82
CA ALA A 75 -7.05 3.22 13.11
C ALA A 75 -8.33 3.89 12.59
N THR A 76 -8.23 5.19 12.32
CA THR A 76 -9.31 6.02 11.84
C THR A 76 -9.35 5.99 10.32
N ASN A 77 -10.44 5.49 9.74
CA ASN A 77 -10.61 5.46 8.29
C ASN A 77 -10.78 6.88 7.69
N PRO A 78 -10.84 7.05 6.35
CA PRO A 78 -10.91 8.39 5.74
C PRO A 78 -12.05 9.26 6.26
N LEU A 79 -13.19 8.68 6.62
CA LEU A 79 -14.39 9.40 7.04
C LEU A 79 -14.58 9.41 8.57
N GLY A 80 -13.55 9.05 9.34
CA GLY A 80 -13.54 9.16 10.80
C GLY A 80 -14.04 7.93 11.57
N ALA A 81 -14.38 6.82 10.90
CA ALA A 81 -14.80 5.60 11.59
C ALA A 81 -13.59 4.75 12.00
N THR A 82 -13.63 4.18 13.20
CA THR A 82 -12.60 3.25 13.67
C THR A 82 -12.68 1.93 12.89
N ILE A 83 -11.53 1.48 12.38
CA ILE A 83 -11.35 0.23 11.66
C ILE A 83 -10.16 -0.53 12.22
N ARG A 84 -10.10 -1.83 11.93
CA ARG A 84 -8.94 -2.67 12.24
C ARG A 84 -8.02 -2.74 11.03
N ALA A 85 -6.94 -1.96 11.06
CA ALA A 85 -5.99 -1.83 9.96
C ALA A 85 -4.80 -2.83 10.11
N PRO A 86 -4.46 -3.59 9.05
CA PRO A 86 -3.26 -4.41 9.02
C PRO A 86 -2.00 -3.64 8.59
N TYR A 87 -0.86 -4.10 9.07
CA TYR A 87 0.46 -3.87 8.46
C TYR A 87 1.31 -5.13 8.63
N LEU A 88 2.45 -5.21 7.94
CA LEU A 88 3.31 -6.39 7.93
C LEU A 88 4.66 -6.09 8.57
N MET A 89 5.06 -6.89 9.56
CA MET A 89 6.41 -6.84 10.14
C MET A 89 7.34 -7.82 9.44
N LEU A 90 8.43 -7.29 8.88
CA LEU A 90 9.50 -7.97 8.16
C LEU A 90 10.82 -7.76 8.91
N GLY A 91 11.04 -8.52 9.99
CA GLY A 91 12.14 -8.25 10.90
C GLY A 91 11.93 -6.92 11.65
N ASP A 92 12.84 -5.97 11.46
CA ASP A 92 12.76 -4.61 12.01
C ASP A 92 12.09 -3.59 11.06
N THR A 93 11.63 -4.04 9.88
CA THR A 93 10.95 -3.22 8.89
C THR A 93 9.44 -3.44 8.95
N ALA A 94 8.66 -2.37 9.05
CA ALA A 94 7.22 -2.40 8.85
C ALA A 94 6.88 -2.04 7.40
N PHE A 95 6.01 -2.83 6.77
CA PHE A 95 5.39 -2.48 5.50
C PHE A 95 3.93 -2.09 5.74
N VAL A 96 3.61 -0.84 5.40
CA VAL A 96 2.29 -0.21 5.61
C VAL A 96 1.68 0.10 4.25
N GLU A 97 0.44 -0.34 4.02
CA GLU A 97 -0.31 -0.02 2.81
C GLU A 97 -1.39 0.99 3.13
N MET A 98 -1.30 2.19 2.55
CA MET A 98 -2.26 3.27 2.75
C MET A 98 -3.68 2.84 2.37
N ALA A 99 -3.84 2.05 1.31
CA ALA A 99 -5.16 1.58 0.88
C ALA A 99 -5.89 0.73 1.94
N GLN A 100 -5.17 0.14 2.91
CA GLN A 100 -5.78 -0.64 4.00
C GLN A 100 -6.33 0.23 5.15
N VAL A 101 -6.02 1.53 5.15
CA VAL A 101 -6.39 2.44 6.25
C VAL A 101 -7.03 3.74 5.78
N SER A 102 -6.48 4.35 4.72
CA SER A 102 -6.94 5.61 4.13
C SER A 102 -7.33 5.43 2.65
N GLY A 103 -7.75 4.21 2.28
CA GLY A 103 -8.00 3.81 0.89
C GLY A 103 -9.40 4.08 0.35
N LEU A 104 -9.49 4.22 -0.97
CA LEU A 104 -10.75 4.41 -1.70
C LEU A 104 -11.67 3.17 -1.69
N ASN A 105 -11.08 2.00 -1.47
CA ASN A 105 -11.75 0.71 -1.27
C ASN A 105 -12.54 0.64 0.05
N LEU A 106 -12.20 1.48 1.05
CA LEU A 106 -12.89 1.54 2.34
C LEU A 106 -14.18 2.37 2.29
N ILE A 107 -14.36 3.18 1.24
CA ILE A 107 -15.46 4.14 1.15
C ILE A 107 -16.41 3.75 -0.01
N PRO A 108 -17.70 3.48 0.27
CA PRO A 108 -18.70 3.25 -0.76
C PRO A 108 -18.75 4.42 -1.75
N PRO A 109 -18.92 4.20 -3.07
CA PRO A 109 -18.89 5.26 -4.07
C PRO A 109 -19.77 6.48 -3.76
N GLN A 110 -20.94 6.25 -3.15
CA GLN A 110 -21.92 7.28 -2.81
C GLN A 110 -21.52 8.14 -1.61
N GLN A 111 -20.54 7.70 -0.82
CA GLN A 111 -20.04 8.40 0.37
C GLN A 111 -18.67 9.05 0.15
N ARG A 112 -18.10 8.94 -1.05
CA ARG A 112 -16.78 9.50 -1.37
C ARG A 112 -16.85 11.02 -1.34
N ASP A 113 -16.11 11.60 -0.40
CA ASP A 113 -16.00 13.04 -0.22
C ASP A 113 -14.54 13.39 0.10
N ILE A 114 -13.81 13.86 -0.92
CA ILE A 114 -12.38 14.17 -0.82
C ILE A 114 -12.10 15.33 0.14
N LEU A 115 -13.09 16.20 0.40
CA LEU A 115 -12.92 17.36 1.30
C LEU A 115 -13.00 16.96 2.77
N LYS A 116 -13.59 15.79 3.07
CA LYS A 116 -13.68 15.23 4.42
C LYS A 116 -12.68 14.11 4.68
N ALA A 117 -12.22 13.45 3.62
CA ALA A 117 -11.33 12.31 3.72
C ALA A 117 -9.98 12.69 4.34
N SER A 118 -9.60 12.05 5.45
CA SER A 118 -8.37 12.32 6.19
C SER A 118 -7.38 11.14 6.18
N THR A 119 -6.09 11.46 6.21
CA THR A 119 -4.99 10.50 6.37
C THR A 119 -4.65 10.18 7.83
N TYR A 120 -5.44 10.64 8.81
CA TYR A 120 -5.15 10.46 10.24
C TYR A 120 -4.83 9.01 10.62
N GLY A 121 -5.64 8.04 10.18
CA GLY A 121 -5.39 6.62 10.47
C GLY A 121 -4.07 6.08 9.91
N LEU A 122 -3.56 6.61 8.81
CA LEU A 122 -2.24 6.22 8.31
C LEU A 122 -1.15 6.58 9.34
N GLY A 123 -1.24 7.77 9.94
CA GLY A 123 -0.32 8.18 11.01
C GLY A 123 -0.46 7.30 12.25
N GLU A 124 -1.68 6.90 12.62
CA GLU A 124 -1.91 5.96 13.74
C GLU A 124 -1.24 4.59 13.50
N VAL A 125 -1.33 4.05 12.28
CA VAL A 125 -0.68 2.79 11.91
C VAL A 125 0.85 2.92 11.93
N ILE A 126 1.40 4.00 11.37
CA ILE A 126 2.84 4.28 11.42
C ILE A 126 3.31 4.40 12.86
N ARG A 127 2.56 5.13 13.70
CA ARG A 127 2.86 5.28 15.12
C ARG A 127 2.90 3.93 15.82
N HIS A 128 1.88 3.11 15.63
CA HIS A 128 1.84 1.78 16.22
C HIS A 128 3.02 0.90 15.73
N ALA A 129 3.38 0.98 14.45
CA ALA A 129 4.51 0.21 13.91
C ALA A 129 5.84 0.58 14.60
N VAL A 130 6.07 1.87 14.85
CA VAL A 130 7.29 2.37 15.48
C VAL A 130 7.30 2.18 16.99
N GLU A 131 6.27 2.63 17.70
CA GLU A 131 6.27 2.65 19.17
C GLU A 131 5.97 1.29 19.79
N ILE A 132 5.05 0.53 19.20
CA ILE A 132 4.59 -0.75 19.77
C ILE A 132 5.37 -1.91 19.14
N SER A 133 5.45 -1.95 17.82
CA SER A 133 6.16 -3.02 17.10
C SER A 133 7.65 -2.79 16.95
N ARG A 134 8.17 -1.63 17.38
CA ARG A 134 9.60 -1.30 17.42
C ARG A 134 10.27 -1.38 16.04
N ALA A 135 9.53 -1.04 14.98
CA ALA A 135 10.08 -0.93 13.65
C ALA A 135 11.16 0.17 13.60
N ARG A 136 12.32 -0.14 13.00
CA ARG A 136 13.41 0.82 12.71
C ARG A 136 13.30 1.41 11.32
N LYS A 137 12.56 0.75 10.44
CA LYS A 137 12.25 1.20 9.09
C LYS A 137 10.76 1.01 8.82
N VAL A 138 10.13 1.99 8.17
CA VAL A 138 8.75 1.88 7.68
C VAL A 138 8.74 2.15 6.19
N VAL A 139 8.28 1.17 5.42
CA VAL A 139 8.00 1.30 4.00
C VAL A 139 6.50 1.54 3.83
N VAL A 140 6.13 2.65 3.21
CA VAL A 140 4.74 3.05 3.01
C VAL A 140 4.38 2.98 1.53
N ALA A 141 3.44 2.12 1.20
CA ALA A 141 2.81 2.03 -0.11
C ALA A 141 1.60 2.98 -0.15
N ILE A 142 1.68 4.06 -0.94
CA ILE A 142 0.73 5.20 -0.90
C ILE A 142 -0.34 5.18 -1.99
N GLY A 143 -0.37 4.16 -2.85
CA GLY A 143 -1.36 4.07 -3.93
C GLY A 143 -2.77 3.74 -3.40
N GLY A 144 -3.80 4.17 -4.14
CA GLY A 144 -5.19 3.82 -3.87
C GLY A 144 -5.86 4.62 -2.74
N SER A 145 -5.35 5.80 -2.42
CA SER A 145 -5.89 6.72 -1.41
C SER A 145 -7.32 7.21 -1.70
N ALA A 146 -8.06 7.53 -0.63
CA ALA A 146 -9.33 8.26 -0.69
C ALA A 146 -9.19 9.77 -0.41
N THR A 147 -7.97 10.22 -0.09
CA THR A 147 -7.70 11.47 0.61
C THR A 147 -7.02 12.48 -0.30
N ASN A 148 -7.26 13.77 -0.04
CA ASN A 148 -6.57 14.89 -0.69
C ASN A 148 -6.18 15.98 0.32
N ASP A 149 -5.87 15.59 1.56
CA ASP A 149 -5.53 16.46 2.69
C ASP A 149 -4.03 16.81 2.75
N GLY A 150 -3.26 16.51 1.71
CA GLY A 150 -1.82 16.74 1.66
C GLY A 150 -1.01 15.96 2.70
N GLY A 151 -1.59 14.94 3.34
CA GLY A 151 -0.94 14.20 4.43
C GLY A 151 -0.99 14.91 5.78
N VAL A 152 -1.76 16.00 5.91
CA VAL A 152 -1.89 16.75 7.18
C VAL A 152 -2.42 15.85 8.29
N GLY A 153 -3.47 15.06 8.03
CA GLY A 153 -4.03 14.17 9.05
C GLY A 153 -3.00 13.16 9.58
N MET A 154 -2.22 12.54 8.69
CA MET A 154 -1.13 11.64 9.07
C MET A 154 -0.10 12.34 9.96
N LEU A 155 0.30 13.57 9.62
CA LEU A 155 1.26 14.33 10.42
C LEU A 155 0.70 14.72 11.79
N GLU A 156 -0.58 15.10 11.87
CA GLU A 156 -1.26 15.33 13.16
C GLU A 156 -1.29 14.05 14.01
N ALA A 157 -1.60 12.91 13.40
CA ALA A 157 -1.51 11.60 14.03
C ALA A 157 -0.07 11.15 14.31
N LEU A 158 0.96 11.91 13.93
CA LEU A 158 2.34 11.70 14.37
C LEU A 158 2.80 12.76 15.38
N GLY A 159 1.93 13.71 15.75
CA GLY A 159 2.18 14.72 16.77
C GLY A 159 2.56 16.10 16.25
N PHE A 160 2.55 16.32 14.93
CA PHE A 160 2.68 17.65 14.36
C PHE A 160 1.38 18.44 14.56
N ARG A 161 1.46 19.77 14.52
CA ARG A 161 0.27 20.63 14.60
C ARG A 161 0.10 21.39 13.30
N TYR A 162 -1.07 21.30 12.69
CA TYR A 162 -1.41 22.14 11.56
C TYR A 162 -2.16 23.39 12.02
N ASP A 163 -1.71 24.56 11.57
CA ASP A 163 -2.41 25.82 11.77
C ASP A 163 -3.20 26.17 10.50
N ALA A 164 -4.52 26.07 10.60
CA ALA A 164 -5.43 26.39 9.51
C ALA A 164 -5.49 27.89 9.16
N GLN A 165 -5.10 28.79 10.06
CA GLN A 165 -5.09 30.23 9.80
C GLN A 165 -3.91 30.62 8.90
N THR A 166 -2.75 30.05 9.17
CA THR A 166 -1.52 30.29 8.40
C THR A 166 -1.32 29.30 7.27
N ASN A 167 -2.09 28.20 7.25
CA ASN A 167 -1.93 27.07 6.34
C ASN A 167 -0.51 26.47 6.42
N THR A 168 0.01 26.33 7.65
CA THR A 168 1.36 25.81 7.91
C THR A 168 1.35 24.70 8.94
N LEU A 169 2.20 23.71 8.74
CA LEU A 169 2.56 22.76 9.78
C LEU A 169 3.56 23.42 10.73
N ASP A 170 3.15 23.59 11.97
CA ASP A 170 4.01 24.02 13.06
C ASP A 170 4.81 22.81 13.58
N SER A 171 6.11 22.83 13.29
CA SER A 171 7.08 21.87 13.81
C SER A 171 7.84 22.39 15.03
N SER A 172 7.54 23.60 15.53
CA SER A 172 8.24 24.20 16.67
C SER A 172 7.93 23.50 18.00
N GLN A 173 6.80 22.77 18.08
CA GLN A 173 6.43 21.95 19.24
C GLN A 173 6.84 20.48 19.05
N VAL A 174 8.14 20.26 18.82
CA VAL A 174 8.73 18.92 18.60
C VAL A 174 8.43 17.95 19.75
N ASP A 175 8.20 18.46 20.97
CA ASP A 175 7.88 17.66 22.16
C ASP A 175 6.64 16.77 22.01
N ASN A 176 5.72 17.11 21.08
CA ASN A 176 4.54 16.30 20.79
C ASN A 176 4.75 15.30 19.65
N VAL A 177 5.84 15.43 18.88
CA VAL A 177 6.16 14.52 17.79
C VAL A 177 6.53 13.16 18.36
N MET A 178 6.00 12.10 17.73
CA MET A 178 6.22 10.72 18.15
C MET A 178 7.70 10.43 18.47
N PRO A 179 8.00 9.97 19.70
CA PRO A 179 9.33 9.50 20.06
C PRO A 179 9.87 8.48 19.04
N HIS A 180 11.15 8.60 18.69
CA HIS A 180 11.84 7.75 17.70
C HIS A 180 11.46 7.92 16.23
N LEU A 181 10.55 8.84 15.87
CA LEU A 181 10.28 9.11 14.45
C LEU A 181 11.56 9.54 13.70
N ALA A 182 12.36 10.42 14.31
CA ALA A 182 13.62 10.90 13.73
C ALA A 182 14.70 9.80 13.59
N GLU A 183 14.58 8.71 14.36
CA GLU A 183 15.50 7.57 14.29
C GLU A 183 14.99 6.44 13.38
N THR A 184 13.81 6.62 12.80
CA THR A 184 13.14 5.64 11.96
C THR A 184 13.33 6.00 10.50
N ALA A 185 13.85 5.07 9.69
CA ALA A 185 13.92 5.27 8.25
C ALA A 185 12.53 5.16 7.64
N ILE A 186 12.04 6.21 6.98
CA ILE A 186 10.77 6.19 6.26
C ILE A 186 11.05 6.15 4.76
N GLU A 187 10.56 5.13 4.08
CA GLU A 187 10.61 5.00 2.62
C GLU A 187 9.19 4.94 2.07
N VAL A 188 8.98 5.58 0.92
CA VAL A 188 7.68 5.64 0.27
C VAL A 188 7.78 4.94 -1.07
N ALA A 189 6.91 3.95 -1.31
CA ALA A 189 6.73 3.36 -2.63
C ALA A 189 5.81 4.29 -3.45
N CYS A 190 6.42 5.01 -4.38
CA CYS A 190 5.75 5.95 -5.28
C CYS A 190 6.06 5.59 -6.73
N ASP A 191 5.04 5.47 -7.56
CA ASP A 191 5.10 5.06 -8.96
C ASP A 191 4.85 6.22 -9.95
N VAL A 192 4.62 7.43 -9.44
CA VAL A 192 4.35 8.63 -10.23
C VAL A 192 5.30 9.79 -9.88
N GLU A 193 5.45 10.73 -10.82
CA GLU A 193 6.28 11.93 -10.68
C GLU A 193 5.45 13.23 -10.52
N ASN A 194 4.13 13.10 -10.31
CA ASN A 194 3.23 14.25 -10.17
C ASN A 194 3.67 15.15 -9.00
N PRO A 195 3.78 16.49 -9.20
CA PRO A 195 4.05 17.41 -8.11
C PRO A 195 2.86 17.54 -7.17
N LEU A 196 3.07 18.17 -6.01
CA LEU A 196 1.98 18.44 -5.05
C LEU A 196 0.91 19.37 -5.66
N LEU A 197 1.34 20.43 -6.34
CA LEU A 197 0.47 21.49 -6.87
C LEU A 197 0.66 21.70 -8.38
N GLY A 198 -0.30 22.37 -8.99
CA GLY A 198 -0.26 22.78 -10.40
C GLY A 198 -1.16 21.93 -11.31
N PRO A 199 -1.10 22.14 -12.64
CA PRO A 199 -2.00 21.49 -13.59
C PRO A 199 -1.88 19.96 -13.64
N ASN A 200 -0.74 19.42 -13.24
CA ASN A 200 -0.49 17.98 -13.11
C ASN A 200 -0.34 17.58 -11.63
N GLY A 201 -0.90 18.38 -10.72
CA GLY A 201 -0.78 18.20 -9.28
C GLY A 201 -1.59 17.04 -8.72
N ALA A 202 -1.56 16.86 -7.39
CA ALA A 202 -2.25 15.77 -6.72
C ALA A 202 -3.79 15.91 -6.72
N THR A 203 -4.30 17.15 -6.70
CA THR A 203 -5.75 17.42 -6.68
C THR A 203 -6.37 17.09 -8.04
N PRO A 204 -7.44 16.27 -8.08
CA PRO A 204 -8.14 15.88 -9.31
C PRO A 204 -8.95 17.02 -9.95
#